data_AF-A0AAV9Z9U3-F1
#
_entry.id   AF-A0AAV9Z9U3-F1
#
_cell.length_a   1.000
_cell.length_b   1.000
_cell.length_c   1.000
_cell.angle_alpha   90.00
_cell.angle_beta   90.00
_cell.angle_gamma   90.00
#
_symmetry.space_group_name_H-M   'P 1'
#
loop_
_entity.id
_entity.type
_entity.pdbx_description
1 polymer ?
#
loop_
_entity_poly.entity_id
_entity_poly.type
_entity_poly.pdbx_seq_one_letter_code
_entity_poly.pdbx_strand_id
1 'polypeptide(L)'
;MLTTLLFLPLFSGIYVSGAAVDFRASTIERRQALTLRAQQRNLGSFDLTPILPPASVTSWRAVNAPESCTTYAGQQDGSECRTDLTAVSIQFEDCGDEFVVCRCADAEMSMNDVFERLGRVPIGLRRYGGVVMVAAQAGSDTAHAYTWTSGEHTGDIHFFGDCGMETWVHEFMHAFDSAPDRPRPQSNGSRWQNALATDTCVPDSYSLTNAVEAYAQLGLLIIYQVVYGILPPGFTADCMSNQLAYMTSLPLFNGSTLFGNNCDIQDGPPARHTRPPNILDPSRTFQTQRPSSTEGGPAVMATSRRSGANSTVTVELNSSLLICMFALFSGIWLFS
;
A
#
# COMPACT_ATOMS: atom_id res chain seq x y z
N MET A 1 43.01 -11.05 -70.15
CA MET A 1 42.70 -9.67 -69.74
C MET A 1 41.18 -9.51 -69.81
N LEU A 2 40.49 -9.63 -68.68
CA LEU A 2 39.03 -9.47 -68.62
C LEU A 2 38.68 -8.69 -67.35
N THR A 3 38.07 -7.53 -67.58
CA THR A 3 37.61 -6.53 -66.61
C THR A 3 36.36 -7.06 -65.91
N THR A 4 36.29 -6.99 -64.58
CA THR A 4 35.06 -7.28 -63.83
C THR A 4 34.63 -6.02 -63.08
N LEU A 5 33.49 -5.46 -63.51
CA LEU A 5 32.79 -4.35 -62.85
C LEU A 5 32.05 -4.85 -61.60
N LEU A 6 32.18 -4.11 -60.50
CA LEU A 6 31.32 -4.20 -59.32
C LEU A 6 29.94 -3.58 -59.60
N PHE A 7 28.88 -4.31 -59.27
CA PHE A 7 27.52 -3.78 -59.08
C PHE A 7 27.18 -3.81 -57.59
N LEU A 8 26.84 -2.66 -57.02
CA LEU A 8 26.19 -2.51 -55.71
C LEU A 8 24.71 -2.16 -55.95
N PRO A 9 23.74 -2.79 -55.25
CA PRO A 9 22.37 -2.31 -55.24
C PRO A 9 22.19 -1.18 -54.23
N LEU A 10 21.67 -0.05 -54.72
CA LEU A 10 21.11 1.04 -53.93
C LEU A 10 19.76 0.60 -53.35
N PHE A 11 19.69 0.42 -52.03
CA PHE A 11 18.43 0.43 -51.30
C PHE A 11 18.20 1.83 -50.73
N SER A 12 17.18 2.52 -51.25
CA SER A 12 16.66 3.77 -50.71
C SER A 12 15.85 3.48 -49.44
N GLY A 13 16.46 3.72 -48.28
CA GLY A 13 15.76 3.78 -47.00
C GLY A 13 15.14 5.17 -46.83
N ILE A 14 13.81 5.24 -46.89
CA ILE A 14 13.03 6.40 -46.48
C ILE A 14 13.17 6.54 -44.96
N TYR A 15 13.92 7.53 -44.51
CA TYR A 15 13.93 7.97 -43.11
C TYR A 15 12.60 8.71 -42.86
N VAL A 16 11.61 8.00 -42.33
CA VAL A 16 10.48 8.67 -41.68
C VAL A 16 10.97 9.11 -40.31
N SER A 17 11.03 10.42 -40.13
CA SER A 17 11.23 11.12 -38.87
C SER A 17 10.27 10.59 -37.81
N GLY A 18 10.77 9.73 -36.92
CA GLY A 18 10.11 9.42 -35.66
C GLY A 18 10.21 10.66 -34.79
N ALA A 19 9.11 11.42 -34.71
CA ALA A 19 8.94 12.41 -33.67
C ALA A 19 9.12 11.69 -32.33
N ALA A 20 10.11 12.12 -31.54
CA ALA A 20 10.16 11.81 -30.13
C ALA A 20 8.83 12.27 -29.54
N VAL A 21 7.98 11.32 -29.17
CA VAL A 21 6.76 11.62 -28.42
C VAL A 21 7.24 12.09 -27.06
N ASP A 22 7.20 13.41 -26.87
CA ASP A 22 7.54 14.09 -25.64
C ASP A 22 6.53 13.66 -24.55
N PHE A 23 6.85 12.59 -23.84
CA PHE A 23 6.06 12.05 -22.72
C PHE A 23 6.24 12.88 -21.44
N ARG A 24 6.52 14.19 -21.54
CA ARG A 24 6.74 15.10 -20.41
C ARG A 24 5.53 15.91 -19.99
N ALA A 25 4.33 15.58 -20.48
CA ALA A 25 3.12 16.37 -20.22
C ALA A 25 1.99 15.67 -19.42
N SER A 26 2.24 14.53 -18.74
CA SER A 26 1.18 13.87 -17.93
C SER A 26 1.52 13.55 -16.46
N THR A 27 2.74 13.81 -15.99
CA THR A 27 3.19 13.41 -14.64
C THR A 27 3.47 14.56 -13.67
N ILE A 28 3.32 15.82 -14.09
CA ILE A 28 3.59 16.99 -13.23
C ILE A 28 2.35 17.46 -12.44
N GLU A 29 1.13 17.04 -12.80
CA GLU A 29 -0.06 17.70 -12.25
C GLU A 29 -0.47 17.30 -10.82
N ARG A 30 0.15 16.32 -10.13
CA ARG A 30 -0.38 15.85 -8.82
C ARG A 30 0.61 15.45 -7.74
N ARG A 31 1.60 16.32 -7.48
CA ARG A 31 2.36 16.30 -6.21
C ARG A 31 2.25 17.63 -5.46
N GLN A 32 1.08 18.25 -5.52
CA GLN A 32 0.83 19.48 -4.77
C GLN A 32 0.39 19.12 -3.35
N ALA A 33 1.09 19.69 -2.37
CA ALA A 33 0.67 19.62 -0.97
C ALA A 33 -0.74 20.20 -0.82
N LEU A 34 -1.57 19.54 -0.02
CA LEU A 34 -2.95 19.94 0.22
C LEU A 34 -2.98 21.12 1.20
N THR A 35 -3.91 22.06 0.99
CA THR A 35 -4.14 23.21 1.87
C THR A 35 -5.20 22.94 2.94
N LEU A 36 -5.54 21.66 3.16
CA LEU A 36 -6.51 21.20 4.14
C LEU A 36 -5.92 21.16 5.55
N ARG A 37 -6.78 20.97 6.56
CA ARG A 37 -6.33 20.74 7.95
C ARG A 37 -6.24 19.24 8.23
N ALA A 38 -5.18 18.77 8.87
CA ALA A 38 -5.15 17.41 9.42
C ALA A 38 -6.03 17.30 10.68
N GLN A 39 -6.85 16.24 10.81
CA GLN A 39 -7.58 16.00 12.08
C GLN A 39 -6.63 15.57 13.19
N GLN A 40 -5.65 14.73 12.86
CA GLN A 40 -4.65 14.20 13.80
C GLN A 40 -3.22 14.44 13.29
N ARG A 41 -2.23 14.26 14.17
CA ARG A 41 -0.82 14.30 13.73
C ARG A 41 -0.46 13.07 12.90
N ASN A 42 -0.91 11.90 13.36
CA ASN A 42 -0.74 10.59 12.72
C ASN A 42 -1.96 9.71 13.03
N LEU A 43 -2.00 8.50 12.49
CA LEU A 43 -3.07 7.52 12.73
C LEU A 43 -2.87 6.69 14.03
N GLY A 44 -1.98 7.10 14.94
CA GLY A 44 -1.62 6.32 16.12
C GLY A 44 -2.68 6.20 17.22
N SER A 45 -3.91 6.67 17.00
CA SER A 45 -5.01 6.53 17.95
C SER A 45 -5.73 5.17 17.86
N PHE A 46 -5.39 4.34 16.86
CA PHE A 46 -5.89 2.98 16.72
C PHE A 46 -4.80 2.06 16.15
N ASP A 47 -5.00 0.75 16.34
CA ASP A 47 -4.14 -0.32 15.85
C ASP A 47 -4.98 -1.26 14.99
N LEU A 48 -4.57 -1.49 13.74
CA LEU A 48 -5.27 -2.39 12.83
C LEU A 48 -4.93 -3.87 13.08
N THR A 49 -3.81 -4.16 13.73
CA THR A 49 -3.34 -5.54 13.97
C THR A 49 -4.38 -6.43 14.66
N PRO A 50 -5.02 -6.03 15.78
CA PRO A 50 -6.00 -6.89 16.46
C PRO A 50 -7.33 -7.03 15.72
N ILE A 51 -7.61 -6.16 14.74
CA ILE A 51 -8.91 -6.08 14.08
C ILE A 51 -8.90 -6.79 12.71
N LEU A 52 -7.72 -6.92 12.12
CA LEU A 52 -7.51 -7.58 10.84
C LEU A 52 -7.26 -9.08 11.04
N PRO A 53 -8.19 -9.96 10.62
CA PRO A 53 -8.02 -11.39 10.77
C PRO A 53 -6.88 -11.88 9.85
N PRO A 54 -5.95 -12.70 10.34
CA PRO A 54 -4.91 -13.27 9.50
C PRO A 54 -5.50 -14.36 8.60
N ALA A 55 -5.03 -14.43 7.36
CA ALA A 55 -5.18 -15.58 6.48
C ALA A 55 -4.05 -16.57 6.74
N SER A 56 -4.38 -17.85 6.83
CA SER A 56 -3.37 -18.91 6.98
C SER A 56 -2.66 -19.16 5.66
N VAL A 57 -1.34 -19.39 5.72
CA VAL A 57 -0.56 -19.88 4.58
C VAL A 57 -0.82 -21.37 4.42
N THR A 58 -1.32 -21.79 3.26
CA THR A 58 -1.58 -23.21 2.94
C THR A 58 -0.36 -23.90 2.36
N SER A 59 0.46 -23.15 1.62
CA SER A 59 1.73 -23.64 1.09
C SER A 59 2.67 -22.49 0.78
N TRP A 60 3.97 -22.80 0.75
CA TRP A 60 4.98 -21.92 0.20
C TRP A 60 6.12 -22.74 -0.38
N ARG A 61 6.87 -22.15 -1.32
CA ARG A 61 8.09 -22.74 -1.86
C ARG A 61 9.09 -21.67 -2.26
N ALA A 62 10.37 -22.01 -2.22
CA ALA A 62 11.40 -21.19 -2.84
C ALA A 62 11.17 -21.10 -4.36
N VAL A 63 11.40 -19.92 -4.92
CA VAL A 63 11.35 -19.64 -6.36
C VAL A 63 12.57 -18.82 -6.76
N ASN A 64 12.83 -18.73 -8.06
CA ASN A 64 13.78 -17.74 -8.56
C ASN A 64 13.21 -16.34 -8.32
N ALA A 65 14.06 -15.41 -7.88
CA ALA A 65 13.66 -14.02 -7.71
C ALA A 65 13.21 -13.45 -9.07
N PRO A 66 12.00 -12.85 -9.16
CA PRO A 66 11.55 -12.20 -10.37
C PRO A 66 12.39 -10.95 -10.65
N GLU A 67 12.33 -10.46 -11.90
CA GLU A 67 13.03 -9.26 -12.34
C GLU A 67 12.74 -8.03 -11.47
N SER A 68 11.48 -7.91 -11.01
CA SER A 68 11.04 -6.85 -10.10
C SER A 68 11.79 -6.82 -8.77
N CYS A 69 12.38 -7.94 -8.33
CA CYS A 69 13.23 -7.96 -7.14
C CYS A 69 14.72 -7.84 -7.50
N THR A 70 15.16 -8.53 -8.54
CA THR A 70 16.58 -8.56 -8.90
C THR A 70 17.10 -7.20 -9.38
N THR A 71 16.22 -6.35 -9.93
CA THR A 71 16.56 -4.99 -10.37
C THR A 71 17.04 -4.09 -9.22
N TYR A 72 16.57 -4.35 -7.99
CA TYR A 72 16.92 -3.58 -6.79
C TYR A 72 17.94 -4.28 -5.90
N ALA A 73 18.48 -5.42 -6.37
CA ALA A 73 19.49 -6.19 -5.66
C ALA A 73 20.87 -6.00 -6.29
N GLY A 74 21.90 -5.98 -5.44
CA GLY A 74 23.29 -5.89 -5.87
C GLY A 74 24.14 -5.01 -4.97
N GLN A 75 25.37 -4.76 -5.42
CA GLN A 75 26.36 -3.96 -4.69
C GLN A 75 26.49 -2.53 -5.22
N GLN A 76 25.57 -2.11 -6.10
CA GLN A 76 25.63 -0.78 -6.72
C GLN A 76 24.97 0.27 -5.82
N ASP A 77 25.43 1.52 -5.92
CA ASP A 77 24.75 2.64 -5.27
C ASP A 77 23.30 2.72 -5.74
N GLY A 78 22.39 2.88 -4.79
CA GLY A 78 20.94 2.81 -5.02
C GLY A 78 20.33 1.40 -4.98
N SER A 79 21.12 0.34 -4.80
CA SER A 79 20.56 -1.00 -4.51
C SER A 79 19.91 -0.99 -3.13
N GLU A 80 18.67 -1.48 -3.08
CA GLU A 80 17.88 -1.65 -1.87
C GLU A 80 18.30 -2.91 -1.12
N CYS A 81 18.68 -3.96 -1.87
CA CYS A 81 19.15 -5.22 -1.33
C CYS A 81 20.63 -5.41 -1.59
N ARG A 82 21.47 -5.14 -0.60
CA ARG A 82 22.94 -5.30 -0.69
C ARG A 82 23.44 -6.62 -0.14
N THR A 83 22.54 -7.49 0.27
CA THR A 83 22.83 -8.82 0.81
C THR A 83 22.20 -9.89 -0.07
N ASP A 84 22.28 -11.15 0.35
CA ASP A 84 21.65 -12.24 -0.38
C ASP A 84 20.14 -12.05 -0.45
N LEU A 85 19.59 -12.16 -1.65
CA LEU A 85 18.16 -12.06 -1.92
C LEU A 85 17.56 -13.47 -1.99
N THR A 86 16.50 -13.70 -1.24
CA THR A 86 15.70 -14.93 -1.32
C THR A 86 14.30 -14.60 -1.83
N ALA A 87 13.68 -15.51 -2.59
CA ALA A 87 12.31 -15.34 -3.04
C ALA A 87 11.48 -16.59 -2.77
N VAL A 88 10.24 -16.38 -2.34
CA VAL A 88 9.26 -17.42 -2.06
C VAL A 88 7.94 -17.10 -2.77
N SER A 89 7.30 -18.15 -3.29
CA SER A 89 5.90 -18.08 -3.68
C SER A 89 5.06 -18.63 -2.53
N ILE A 90 4.05 -17.90 -2.10
CA ILE A 90 3.18 -18.24 -0.97
C ILE A 90 1.73 -18.31 -1.43
N GLN A 91 0.97 -19.25 -0.89
CA GLN A 91 -0.46 -19.36 -1.12
C GLN A 91 -1.20 -19.23 0.20
N PHE A 92 -2.23 -18.38 0.22
CA PHE A 92 -3.12 -18.22 1.36
C PHE A 92 -4.40 -19.04 1.18
N GLU A 93 -5.05 -19.38 2.28
CA GLU A 93 -6.27 -20.19 2.24
C GLU A 93 -7.49 -19.50 1.57
N ASP A 94 -7.48 -18.16 1.42
CA ASP A 94 -8.51 -17.39 0.71
C ASP A 94 -8.19 -17.14 -0.77
N CYS A 95 -7.06 -17.57 -1.30
CA CYS A 95 -6.70 -17.26 -2.68
C CYS A 95 -5.98 -18.40 -3.37
N GLY A 96 -6.48 -18.79 -4.53
CA GLY A 96 -5.87 -19.81 -5.38
C GLY A 96 -4.64 -19.28 -6.12
N ASP A 97 -4.54 -17.96 -6.29
CA ASP A 97 -3.30 -17.33 -6.75
C ASP A 97 -2.25 -17.28 -5.65
N GLU A 98 -1.00 -17.37 -6.09
CA GLU A 98 0.15 -17.24 -5.21
C GLU A 98 0.69 -15.81 -5.24
N PHE A 99 1.26 -15.38 -4.13
CA PHE A 99 1.94 -14.11 -3.97
C PHE A 99 3.45 -14.36 -3.94
N VAL A 100 4.23 -13.51 -4.59
CA VAL A 100 5.69 -13.61 -4.57
C VAL A 100 6.24 -12.60 -3.58
N VAL A 101 7.09 -13.10 -2.68
CA VAL A 101 7.79 -12.30 -1.69
C VAL A 101 9.29 -12.46 -1.90
N CYS A 102 10.00 -11.34 -1.94
CA CYS A 102 11.45 -11.27 -1.95
C CYS A 102 11.95 -10.68 -0.65
N ARG A 103 13.01 -11.25 -0.09
CA ARG A 103 13.61 -10.81 1.17
C ARG A 103 15.12 -10.78 1.10
N CYS A 104 15.67 -9.63 1.47
CA CYS A 104 17.09 -9.48 1.76
C CYS A 104 17.46 -10.22 3.03
N ALA A 105 18.64 -10.84 3.05
CA ALA A 105 19.09 -11.64 4.18
C ALA A 105 19.10 -10.83 5.51
N ASP A 106 19.45 -9.55 5.41
CA ASP A 106 19.55 -8.58 6.52
C ASP A 106 18.26 -7.81 6.82
N ALA A 107 17.14 -8.10 6.13
CA ALA A 107 15.86 -7.46 6.46
C ALA A 107 15.44 -7.79 7.90
N GLU A 108 14.94 -6.79 8.63
CA GLU A 108 14.52 -6.92 10.03
C GLU A 108 13.31 -7.85 10.17
N MET A 109 12.39 -7.80 9.21
CA MET A 109 11.26 -8.74 9.14
C MET A 109 11.74 -10.14 8.74
N SER A 110 11.42 -11.15 9.53
CA SER A 110 11.57 -12.56 9.12
C SER A 110 10.52 -12.94 8.06
N MET A 111 10.67 -14.10 7.41
CA MET A 111 9.61 -14.59 6.52
C MET A 111 8.28 -14.85 7.21
N ASN A 112 8.31 -15.27 8.48
CA ASN A 112 7.07 -15.46 9.23
C ASN A 112 6.37 -14.13 9.50
N ASP A 113 7.12 -13.05 9.79
CA ASP A 113 6.54 -11.72 9.98
C ASP A 113 5.89 -11.22 8.68
N VAL A 114 6.54 -11.45 7.54
CA VAL A 114 5.96 -11.10 6.23
C VAL A 114 4.70 -11.91 5.93
N PHE A 115 4.71 -13.22 6.17
CA PHE A 115 3.54 -14.07 5.95
C PHE A 115 2.37 -13.65 6.83
N GLU A 116 2.65 -13.31 8.09
CA GLU A 116 1.66 -12.87 9.05
C GLU A 116 1.03 -11.53 8.63
N ARG A 117 1.86 -10.53 8.29
CA ARG A 117 1.38 -9.20 7.92
C ARG A 117 0.67 -9.17 6.58
N LEU A 118 1.26 -9.81 5.57
CA LEU A 118 0.59 -9.99 4.28
C LEU A 118 -0.71 -10.78 4.46
N GLY A 119 -0.71 -11.80 5.32
CA GLY A 119 -1.86 -12.58 5.76
C GLY A 119 -3.01 -11.75 6.31
N ARG A 120 -2.72 -10.64 7.00
CA ARG A 120 -3.71 -9.75 7.61
C ARG A 120 -4.25 -8.66 6.69
N VAL A 121 -3.57 -8.33 5.60
CA VAL A 121 -4.13 -7.38 4.63
C VAL A 121 -5.46 -7.95 4.11
N PRO A 122 -6.59 -7.21 4.21
CA PRO A 122 -7.90 -7.71 3.77
C PRO A 122 -7.83 -8.22 2.34
N ILE A 123 -8.38 -9.40 2.04
CA ILE A 123 -8.19 -10.05 0.74
C ILE A 123 -8.69 -9.19 -0.44
N GLY A 124 -9.72 -8.39 -0.21
CA GLY A 124 -10.22 -7.44 -1.20
C GLY A 124 -9.18 -6.39 -1.61
N LEU A 125 -8.29 -5.98 -0.70
CA LEU A 125 -7.14 -5.10 -1.01
C LEU A 125 -5.92 -5.91 -1.43
N ARG A 126 -5.60 -6.98 -0.70
CA ARG A 126 -4.40 -7.80 -0.90
C ARG A 126 -4.27 -8.28 -2.35
N ARG A 127 -5.38 -8.62 -2.97
CA ARG A 127 -5.43 -9.11 -4.35
C ARG A 127 -4.93 -8.12 -5.42
N TYR A 128 -4.77 -6.85 -5.09
CA TYR A 128 -4.22 -5.84 -6.00
C TYR A 128 -2.70 -5.69 -5.89
N GLY A 129 -2.08 -6.17 -4.80
CA GLY A 129 -0.63 -6.15 -4.66
C GLY A 129 0.04 -7.06 -5.69
N GLY A 130 1.24 -6.66 -6.10
CA GLY A 130 2.14 -7.45 -6.93
C GLY A 130 3.17 -8.17 -6.07
N VAL A 131 4.42 -8.05 -6.47
CA VAL A 131 5.55 -8.60 -5.72
C VAL A 131 5.81 -7.77 -4.47
N VAL A 132 6.03 -8.44 -3.34
CA VAL A 132 6.42 -7.78 -2.08
C VAL A 132 7.92 -7.97 -1.86
N MET A 133 8.66 -6.88 -1.77
CA MET A 133 10.08 -6.87 -1.42
C MET A 133 10.27 -6.35 0.00
N VAL A 134 11.07 -7.05 0.79
CA VAL A 134 11.46 -6.60 2.14
C VAL A 134 12.98 -6.52 2.26
N ALA A 135 13.45 -5.36 2.71
CA ALA A 135 14.86 -5.03 2.83
C ALA A 135 15.15 -4.40 4.20
N ALA A 136 16.45 -4.27 4.52
CA ALA A 136 16.88 -3.55 5.69
C ALA A 136 16.48 -2.07 5.61
N GLN A 137 16.31 -1.41 6.76
CA GLN A 137 16.04 0.04 6.82
C GLN A 137 17.17 0.90 6.18
N ALA A 138 18.36 0.31 6.00
CA ALA A 138 19.49 0.80 5.20
C ALA A 138 19.77 2.31 5.28
N GLY A 139 20.07 2.82 6.48
CA GLY A 139 20.50 4.21 6.68
C GLY A 139 19.37 5.23 6.87
N SER A 140 18.11 4.80 6.80
CA SER A 140 16.99 5.58 7.36
C SER A 140 16.97 5.46 8.88
N ASP A 141 16.41 6.46 9.56
CA ASP A 141 16.16 6.44 11.01
C ASP A 141 14.85 5.70 11.36
N THR A 142 13.96 5.50 10.37
CA THR A 142 12.66 4.85 10.55
C THR A 142 12.31 3.86 9.45
N ALA A 143 11.48 2.87 9.82
CA ALA A 143 10.89 1.94 8.88
C ALA A 143 10.02 2.71 7.88
N HIS A 144 10.01 2.30 6.63
CA HIS A 144 9.26 2.97 5.57
C HIS A 144 8.94 2.00 4.45
N ALA A 145 8.03 2.42 3.58
CA ALA A 145 7.63 1.63 2.44
C ALA A 145 7.26 2.53 1.27
N TYR A 146 7.14 1.92 0.09
CA TYR A 146 6.53 2.55 -1.07
C TYR A 146 5.92 1.50 -2.01
N THR A 147 5.01 1.95 -2.86
CA THR A 147 4.35 1.13 -3.88
C THR A 147 4.63 1.69 -5.27
N TRP A 148 4.99 0.82 -6.21
CA TRP A 148 5.07 1.18 -7.62
C TRP A 148 3.67 1.38 -8.19
N THR A 149 3.36 2.53 -8.77
CA THR A 149 1.99 2.87 -9.22
C THR A 149 1.86 3.05 -10.74
N SER A 150 2.89 2.66 -11.49
CA SER A 150 2.91 2.80 -12.95
C SER A 150 3.83 1.78 -13.61
N GLY A 151 3.53 1.42 -14.87
CA GLY A 151 4.33 0.48 -15.66
C GLY A 151 4.06 -0.98 -15.32
N GLU A 152 4.96 -1.87 -15.73
CA GLU A 152 4.84 -3.32 -15.57
C GLU A 152 4.79 -3.76 -14.09
N HIS A 153 5.47 -3.02 -13.22
CA HIS A 153 5.57 -3.24 -11.77
C HIS A 153 4.43 -2.60 -10.96
N THR A 154 3.35 -2.14 -11.60
CA THR A 154 2.26 -1.43 -10.89
C THR A 154 1.62 -2.30 -9.81
N GLY A 155 1.78 -1.95 -8.54
CA GLY A 155 1.30 -2.68 -7.38
C GLY A 155 2.39 -3.48 -6.66
N ASP A 156 3.62 -3.52 -7.16
CA ASP A 156 4.77 -4.05 -6.42
C ASP A 156 5.07 -3.13 -5.22
N ILE A 157 5.36 -3.73 -4.07
CA ILE A 157 5.48 -3.03 -2.78
C ILE A 157 6.82 -3.34 -2.14
N HIS A 158 7.51 -2.29 -1.68
CA HIS A 158 8.82 -2.37 -1.06
C HIS A 158 8.74 -1.88 0.38
N PHE A 159 9.15 -2.72 1.32
CA PHE A 159 9.21 -2.39 2.74
C PHE A 159 10.67 -2.41 3.23
N PHE A 160 10.99 -1.45 4.08
CA PHE A 160 12.31 -1.24 4.67
C PHE A 160 12.17 -1.15 6.18
N GLY A 161 12.84 -2.01 6.93
CA GLY A 161 12.65 -2.08 8.38
C GLY A 161 11.46 -2.95 8.79
N ASP A 162 11.05 -2.80 10.05
CA ASP A 162 9.94 -3.52 10.65
C ASP A 162 8.62 -2.72 10.57
N CYS A 163 7.98 -2.73 9.40
CA CYS A 163 6.76 -1.94 9.16
C CYS A 163 5.52 -2.55 9.84
N GLY A 164 4.76 -1.73 10.57
CA GLY A 164 3.48 -2.10 11.20
C GLY A 164 2.33 -2.27 10.21
N MET A 165 1.21 -2.86 10.67
CA MET A 165 0.07 -3.21 9.82
C MET A 165 -0.56 -2.01 9.09
N GLU A 166 -0.52 -0.82 9.68
CA GLU A 166 -0.99 0.42 9.05
C GLU A 166 -0.20 0.71 7.77
N THR A 167 1.13 0.57 7.79
CA THR A 167 1.97 0.75 6.60
C THR A 167 1.67 -0.31 5.56
N TRP A 168 1.51 -1.58 5.95
CA TRP A 168 1.12 -2.63 5.02
C TRP A 168 -0.19 -2.30 4.31
N VAL A 169 -1.24 -1.97 5.08
CA VAL A 169 -2.53 -1.59 4.50
C VAL A 169 -2.42 -0.34 3.64
N HIS A 170 -1.63 0.65 4.04
CA HIS A 170 -1.38 1.87 3.29
C HIS A 170 -0.78 1.59 1.91
N GLU A 171 0.24 0.73 1.83
CA GLU A 171 0.84 0.37 0.54
C GLU A 171 -0.12 -0.43 -0.35
N PHE A 172 -0.89 -1.36 0.24
CA PHE A 172 -1.92 -2.07 -0.52
C PHE A 172 -3.07 -1.16 -0.97
N MET A 173 -3.31 -0.04 -0.28
CA MET A 173 -4.21 1.01 -0.74
C MET A 173 -3.66 1.72 -1.98
N HIS A 174 -2.35 1.97 -2.09
CA HIS A 174 -1.72 2.49 -3.31
C HIS A 174 -1.78 1.50 -4.47
N ALA A 175 -1.56 0.21 -4.19
CA ALA A 175 -1.71 -0.86 -5.18
C ALA A 175 -3.16 -0.94 -5.69
N PHE A 176 -4.13 -0.87 -4.78
CA PHE A 176 -5.54 -0.76 -5.15
C PHE A 176 -5.78 0.49 -5.98
N ASP A 177 -5.34 1.67 -5.55
CA ASP A 177 -5.54 2.96 -6.22
C ASP A 177 -5.13 2.91 -7.70
N SER A 178 -4.01 2.24 -7.97
CA SER A 178 -3.36 2.16 -9.28
C SER A 178 -3.61 0.84 -10.03
N ALA A 179 -4.69 0.12 -9.72
CA ALA A 179 -4.97 -1.21 -10.30
C ALA A 179 -4.71 -1.29 -11.84
N PRO A 180 -4.14 -2.41 -12.35
CA PRO A 180 -3.48 -2.49 -13.67
C PRO A 180 -4.26 -1.96 -14.88
N ASP A 181 -5.58 -2.18 -14.95
CA ASP A 181 -6.39 -1.78 -16.11
C ASP A 181 -7.07 -0.42 -15.93
N ARG A 182 -6.66 0.37 -14.94
CA ARG A 182 -7.13 1.73 -14.80
C ARG A 182 -6.28 2.67 -15.65
N PRO A 183 -6.90 3.58 -16.42
CA PRO A 183 -6.16 4.57 -17.21
C PRO A 183 -5.39 5.56 -16.34
N ARG A 184 -5.74 5.67 -15.05
CA ARG A 184 -5.08 6.47 -14.03
C ARG A 184 -5.49 6.01 -12.62
N PRO A 185 -4.71 6.33 -11.58
CA PRO A 185 -5.11 6.11 -10.20
C PRO A 185 -6.45 6.79 -9.87
N GLN A 186 -7.22 6.20 -8.95
CA GLN A 186 -8.48 6.79 -8.48
C GLN A 186 -8.28 8.09 -7.70
N SER A 187 -7.20 8.21 -6.95
CA SER A 187 -6.75 9.46 -6.34
C SER A 187 -6.50 10.55 -7.39
N ASN A 188 -6.29 10.18 -8.65
CA ASN A 188 -6.18 11.08 -9.78
C ASN A 188 -7.51 11.28 -10.55
N GLY A 189 -8.62 10.71 -10.07
CA GLY A 189 -9.95 10.89 -10.61
C GLY A 189 -10.62 12.21 -10.18
N SER A 190 -11.44 12.80 -11.04
CA SER A 190 -12.17 14.04 -10.72
C SER A 190 -13.12 13.87 -9.53
N ARG A 191 -13.71 12.68 -9.34
CA ARG A 191 -14.59 12.40 -8.19
C ARG A 191 -13.86 12.56 -6.84
N TRP A 192 -12.67 11.97 -6.72
CA TRP A 192 -11.85 12.11 -5.51
C TRP A 192 -11.34 13.55 -5.32
N GLN A 193 -10.83 14.16 -6.38
CA GLN A 193 -10.33 15.53 -6.32
C GLN A 193 -11.43 16.53 -5.91
N ASN A 194 -12.66 16.36 -6.41
CA ASN A 194 -13.79 17.17 -6.01
C ASN A 194 -14.18 16.93 -4.54
N ALA A 195 -14.11 15.69 -4.06
CA ALA A 195 -14.36 15.36 -2.67
C ALA A 195 -13.33 16.06 -1.74
N LEU A 196 -12.04 15.95 -2.06
CA LEU A 196 -10.97 16.66 -1.37
C LEU A 196 -11.16 18.18 -1.37
N ALA A 197 -11.52 18.76 -2.52
CA ALA A 197 -11.71 20.20 -2.65
C ALA A 197 -12.95 20.74 -1.93
N THR A 198 -13.94 19.87 -1.65
CA THR A 198 -15.17 20.25 -0.95
C THR A 198 -15.01 20.16 0.57
N ASP A 199 -14.17 19.23 1.03
CA ASP A 199 -13.90 19.02 2.43
C ASP A 199 -12.91 20.06 3.00
N THR A 200 -12.84 20.15 4.32
CA THR A 200 -11.98 21.11 5.03
C THR A 200 -10.86 20.44 5.82
N CYS A 201 -10.84 19.11 5.86
CA CYS A 201 -9.81 18.35 6.54
C CYS A 201 -9.45 17.04 5.84
N VAL A 202 -8.33 16.45 6.26
CA VAL A 202 -7.86 15.09 5.91
C VAL A 202 -7.57 14.32 7.20
N PRO A 203 -7.39 12.98 7.16
CA PRO A 203 -7.16 12.18 8.35
C PRO A 203 -6.03 12.70 9.23
N ASP A 204 -4.83 12.83 8.67
CA ASP A 204 -3.63 13.14 9.45
C ASP A 204 -2.66 14.08 8.71
N SER A 205 -1.53 14.40 9.34
CA SER A 205 -0.56 15.32 8.75
C SER A 205 0.11 14.71 7.51
N TYR A 206 0.27 13.38 7.45
CA TYR A 206 0.84 12.72 6.29
C TYR A 206 -0.06 12.81 5.06
N SER A 207 -1.38 12.74 5.26
CA SER A 207 -2.39 12.95 4.22
C SER A 207 -2.25 14.31 3.50
N LEU A 208 -1.61 15.32 4.11
CA LEU A 208 -1.41 16.62 3.48
C LEU A 208 -0.34 16.62 2.38
N THR A 209 0.46 15.55 2.28
CA THR A 209 1.55 15.44 1.31
C THR A 209 1.05 15.61 -0.12
N ASN A 210 -0.04 14.92 -0.47
CA ASN A 210 -0.75 15.06 -1.75
C ASN A 210 -2.07 14.25 -1.72
N ALA A 211 -2.84 14.33 -2.81
CA ALA A 211 -4.12 13.63 -2.93
C ALA A 211 -4.02 12.08 -2.94
N VAL A 212 -2.87 11.52 -3.31
CA VAL A 212 -2.61 10.08 -3.31
C VAL A 212 -2.43 9.59 -1.87
N GLU A 213 -1.61 10.29 -1.07
CA GLU A 213 -1.43 9.95 0.35
C GLU A 213 -2.73 10.13 1.15
N ALA A 214 -3.50 11.19 0.87
CA ALA A 214 -4.81 11.36 1.49
C ALA A 214 -5.75 10.19 1.18
N TYR A 215 -5.70 9.63 -0.03
CA TYR A 215 -6.51 8.50 -0.44
C TYR A 215 -6.13 7.23 0.33
N ALA A 216 -4.83 6.92 0.39
CA ALA A 216 -4.32 5.76 1.12
C ALA A 216 -4.60 5.86 2.62
N GLN A 217 -4.34 7.01 3.24
CA GLN A 217 -4.61 7.23 4.67
C GLN A 217 -6.10 7.17 5.02
N LEU A 218 -6.99 7.68 4.15
CA LEU A 218 -8.42 7.55 4.39
C LEU A 218 -8.87 6.08 4.32
N GLY A 219 -8.24 5.27 3.48
CA GLY A 219 -8.48 3.82 3.40
C GLY A 219 -8.39 3.12 4.75
N LEU A 220 -7.41 3.49 5.59
CA LEU A 220 -7.25 2.92 6.93
C LEU A 220 -8.45 3.24 7.84
N LEU A 221 -8.96 4.48 7.80
CA LEU A 221 -10.17 4.85 8.56
C LEU A 221 -11.40 4.09 8.07
N ILE A 222 -11.51 3.87 6.76
CA ILE A 222 -12.62 3.13 6.15
C ILE A 222 -12.59 1.66 6.55
N ILE A 223 -11.41 1.02 6.60
CA ILE A 223 -11.27 -0.37 7.06
C ILE A 223 -11.75 -0.49 8.52
N TYR A 224 -11.32 0.40 9.40
CA TYR A 224 -11.80 0.43 10.78
C TYR A 224 -13.33 0.63 10.82
N GLN A 225 -13.86 1.54 10.00
CA GLN A 225 -15.29 1.80 9.90
C GLN A 225 -16.09 0.60 9.38
N VAL A 226 -15.56 -0.20 8.46
CA VAL A 226 -16.22 -1.43 8.00
C VAL A 226 -16.25 -2.47 9.11
N VAL A 227 -15.18 -2.57 9.92
CA VAL A 227 -15.10 -3.52 11.04
C VAL A 227 -16.09 -3.15 12.14
N TYR A 228 -16.09 -1.88 12.58
CA TYR A 228 -16.80 -1.43 13.78
C TYR A 228 -18.11 -0.67 13.51
N GLY A 229 -18.34 -0.23 12.27
CA GLY A 229 -19.47 0.64 11.91
C GLY A 229 -19.31 2.11 12.35
N ILE A 230 -18.15 2.50 12.90
CA ILE A 230 -17.83 3.85 13.37
C ILE A 230 -16.39 4.23 13.00
N LEU A 231 -16.07 5.52 12.93
CA LEU A 231 -14.68 5.98 12.76
C LEU A 231 -13.85 5.70 14.03
N PRO A 232 -12.51 5.58 13.93
CA PRO A 232 -11.67 5.41 15.11
C PRO A 232 -11.75 6.60 16.09
N PRO A 233 -11.44 6.39 17.38
CA PRO A 233 -11.39 7.47 18.36
C PRO A 233 -10.49 8.63 17.90
N GLY A 234 -10.99 9.86 18.07
CA GLY A 234 -10.30 11.08 17.66
C GLY A 234 -10.58 11.54 16.23
N PHE A 235 -11.33 10.76 15.43
CA PHE A 235 -11.74 11.16 14.08
C PHE A 235 -13.24 11.45 14.02
N THR A 236 -13.61 12.40 13.16
CA THR A 236 -15.00 12.78 12.90
C THR A 236 -15.26 12.85 11.40
N ALA A 237 -16.51 12.63 10.99
CA ALA A 237 -16.90 12.73 9.58
C ALA A 237 -17.10 14.17 9.12
N ASP A 238 -17.42 15.10 10.04
CA ASP A 238 -17.94 16.44 9.74
C ASP A 238 -17.11 17.24 8.73
N CYS A 239 -15.77 17.17 8.81
CA CYS A 239 -14.88 17.96 7.96
C CYS A 239 -14.32 17.19 6.74
N MET A 240 -14.55 15.87 6.64
CA MET A 240 -14.08 15.01 5.54
C MET A 240 -15.20 14.11 4.96
N SER A 241 -16.45 14.56 5.07
CA SER A 241 -17.63 13.75 4.76
C SER A 241 -17.71 13.37 3.28
N ASN A 242 -17.23 14.22 2.37
CA ASN A 242 -17.24 13.94 0.94
C ASN A 242 -16.19 12.89 0.56
N GLN A 243 -15.01 12.96 1.16
CA GLN A 243 -13.96 11.95 1.00
C GLN A 243 -14.44 10.58 1.52
N LEU A 244 -15.08 10.53 2.69
CA LEU A 244 -15.66 9.30 3.24
C LEU A 244 -16.78 8.76 2.34
N ALA A 245 -17.68 9.63 1.85
CA ALA A 245 -18.75 9.24 0.93
C ALA A 245 -18.18 8.70 -0.39
N TYR A 246 -17.08 9.28 -0.89
CA TYR A 246 -16.40 8.76 -2.07
C TYR A 246 -15.89 7.34 -1.84
N MET A 247 -15.12 7.11 -0.77
CA MET A 247 -14.55 5.79 -0.46
C MET A 247 -15.63 4.73 -0.25
N THR A 248 -16.65 5.02 0.56
CA THR A 248 -17.77 4.10 0.81
C THR A 248 -18.63 3.84 -0.43
N SER A 249 -18.56 4.70 -1.46
CA SER A 249 -19.22 4.44 -2.75
C SER A 249 -18.49 3.44 -3.65
N LEU A 250 -17.23 3.11 -3.34
CA LEU A 250 -16.47 2.15 -4.12
C LEU A 250 -16.92 0.72 -3.76
N PRO A 251 -17.12 -0.17 -4.75
CA PRO A 251 -17.63 -1.52 -4.49
C PRO A 251 -16.76 -2.34 -3.52
N LEU A 252 -15.46 -2.04 -3.44
CA LEU A 252 -14.52 -2.73 -2.56
C LEU A 252 -14.75 -2.44 -1.06
N PHE A 253 -15.20 -1.24 -0.68
CA PHE A 253 -15.21 -0.84 0.74
C PHE A 253 -16.53 -1.18 1.44
N ASN A 254 -16.85 -2.47 1.47
CA ASN A 254 -17.89 -3.04 2.32
C ASN A 254 -17.42 -4.38 2.91
N GLY A 255 -18.12 -4.89 3.93
CA GLY A 255 -17.68 -6.10 4.63
C GLY A 255 -17.57 -7.36 3.74
N SER A 256 -18.39 -7.47 2.69
CA SER A 256 -18.42 -8.66 1.82
C SER A 256 -17.31 -8.68 0.77
N THR A 257 -16.86 -7.52 0.30
CA THR A 257 -15.81 -7.40 -0.73
C THR A 257 -14.45 -7.12 -0.11
N LEU A 258 -14.36 -6.26 0.91
CA LEU A 258 -13.10 -5.94 1.58
C LEU A 258 -12.51 -7.17 2.29
N PHE A 259 -13.37 -7.90 3.02
CA PHE A 259 -13.01 -9.08 3.81
C PHE A 259 -13.64 -10.36 3.26
N GLY A 260 -13.96 -10.40 1.97
CA GLY A 260 -14.66 -11.53 1.34
C GLY A 260 -14.01 -12.89 1.61
N ASN A 261 -14.75 -13.96 1.36
CA ASN A 261 -14.28 -15.31 1.68
C ASN A 261 -13.07 -15.74 0.82
N ASN A 262 -12.91 -15.15 -0.37
CA ASN A 262 -11.81 -15.45 -1.27
C ASN A 262 -11.43 -14.25 -2.16
N CYS A 263 -10.39 -14.39 -2.99
CA CYS A 263 -9.94 -13.37 -3.94
C CYS A 263 -10.67 -13.33 -5.29
N ASP A 264 -11.71 -14.14 -5.52
CA ASP A 264 -12.60 -14.04 -6.69
C ASP A 264 -13.73 -13.04 -6.41
N ILE A 265 -13.33 -11.79 -6.16
CA ILE A 265 -14.24 -10.68 -5.89
C ILE A 265 -14.53 -9.94 -7.20
N GLN A 266 -15.80 -9.58 -7.41
CA GLN A 266 -16.27 -8.85 -8.58
C GLN A 266 -16.60 -7.41 -8.16
N ASP A 267 -15.57 -6.57 -7.97
CA ASP A 267 -15.65 -5.20 -7.45
C ASP A 267 -15.28 -4.11 -8.48
N GLY A 268 -15.07 -4.51 -9.74
CA GLY A 268 -14.92 -3.60 -10.87
C GLY A 268 -13.63 -3.82 -11.65
N PRO A 269 -12.52 -3.14 -11.32
CA PRO A 269 -11.28 -3.25 -12.04
C PRO A 269 -10.60 -4.59 -11.76
N PRO A 270 -9.93 -5.18 -12.74
CA PRO A 270 -9.25 -6.45 -12.55
C PRO A 270 -8.11 -6.28 -11.55
N ALA A 271 -8.11 -7.18 -10.57
CA ALA A 271 -7.02 -7.36 -9.64
C ALA A 271 -5.96 -8.30 -10.22
N ARG A 272 -4.78 -8.31 -9.61
CA ARG A 272 -3.68 -9.23 -10.00
C ARG A 272 -3.98 -10.68 -9.60
N HIS A 273 -4.68 -10.84 -8.47
CA HIS A 273 -5.05 -12.13 -7.91
C HIS A 273 -6.58 -12.28 -7.93
N THR A 274 -7.08 -13.25 -8.69
CA THR A 274 -8.52 -13.42 -8.95
C THR A 274 -8.99 -14.86 -8.88
N ARG A 275 -8.08 -15.84 -8.86
CA ARG A 275 -8.46 -17.25 -8.84
C ARG A 275 -8.86 -17.68 -7.41
N PRO A 276 -10.08 -18.21 -7.21
CA PRO A 276 -10.47 -18.70 -5.89
C PRO A 276 -9.63 -19.91 -5.49
N PRO A 277 -9.51 -20.22 -4.18
CA PRO A 277 -8.82 -21.42 -3.73
C PRO A 277 -9.56 -22.68 -4.18
N ASN A 278 -8.85 -23.80 -4.33
CA ASN A 278 -9.43 -25.07 -4.76
C ASN A 278 -10.49 -25.60 -3.77
N ILE A 279 -10.35 -25.27 -2.50
CA ILE A 279 -11.29 -25.61 -1.43
C ILE A 279 -11.68 -24.30 -0.77
N LEU A 280 -12.96 -23.95 -0.86
CA LEU A 280 -13.52 -22.81 -0.15
C LEU A 280 -13.82 -23.23 1.30
N ASP A 281 -13.38 -22.42 2.25
CA ASP A 281 -13.86 -22.51 3.63
C ASP A 281 -15.15 -21.68 3.77
N PRO A 282 -16.34 -22.31 3.83
CA PRO A 282 -17.60 -21.58 3.98
C PRO A 282 -17.75 -20.93 5.36
N SER A 283 -16.96 -21.34 6.35
CA SER A 283 -17.00 -20.78 7.71
C SER A 283 -16.25 -19.45 7.81
N ARG A 284 -15.43 -19.12 6.82
CA ARG A 284 -14.67 -17.89 6.75
C ARG A 284 -15.53 -16.70 6.33
N THR A 285 -16.48 -16.34 7.19
CA THR A 285 -17.24 -15.11 7.08
C THR A 285 -16.63 -14.06 8.00
N PHE A 286 -16.29 -12.89 7.46
CA PHE A 286 -15.89 -11.76 8.30
C PHE A 286 -17.08 -11.30 9.15
N GLN A 287 -16.91 -11.34 10.47
CA GLN A 287 -17.91 -10.88 11.42
C GLN A 287 -17.60 -9.43 11.79
N THR A 288 -18.46 -8.50 11.38
CA THR A 288 -18.37 -7.11 11.81
C THR A 288 -18.51 -7.04 13.34
N GLN A 289 -17.62 -6.32 14.01
CA GLN A 289 -17.64 -6.09 15.46
C GLN A 289 -18.56 -4.92 15.77
N ARG A 290 -19.81 -4.97 15.29
CA ARG A 290 -20.76 -3.88 15.52
C ARG A 290 -20.97 -3.76 17.04
N PRO A 291 -20.82 -2.55 17.63
CA PRO A 291 -21.08 -2.36 19.06
C PRO A 291 -22.47 -2.90 19.37
N SER A 292 -22.54 -3.92 20.23
CA SER A 292 -23.79 -4.40 20.80
C SER A 292 -24.55 -3.19 21.33
N SER A 293 -25.75 -2.93 20.79
CA SER A 293 -26.61 -1.83 21.24
C SER A 293 -27.16 -2.03 22.66
N THR A 294 -26.59 -2.98 23.42
CA THR A 294 -27.10 -3.47 24.71
C THR A 294 -26.09 -3.47 25.84
N GLU A 295 -24.83 -3.10 25.64
CA GLU A 295 -23.90 -2.91 26.75
C GLU A 295 -23.37 -1.48 26.75
N GLY A 296 -23.71 -0.74 27.81
CA GLY A 296 -23.07 0.53 28.12
C GLY A 296 -21.57 0.33 28.03
N GLY A 297 -20.94 1.05 27.10
CA GLY A 297 -19.54 0.87 26.75
C GLY A 297 -18.66 0.87 28.00
N PRO A 298 -17.47 0.24 27.94
CA PRO A 298 -16.54 0.27 29.05
C PRO A 298 -16.30 1.73 29.39
N ALA A 299 -16.76 2.13 30.57
CA ALA A 299 -16.36 3.39 31.17
C ALA A 299 -14.83 3.30 31.23
N VAL A 300 -14.16 4.06 30.35
CA VAL A 300 -12.77 4.42 30.55
C VAL A 300 -12.78 5.18 31.86
N MET A 301 -12.53 4.44 32.94
CA MET A 301 -12.56 4.93 34.30
C MET A 301 -11.32 5.82 34.41
N ALA A 302 -11.48 7.09 34.02
CA ALA A 302 -10.55 8.15 34.33
C ALA A 302 -10.52 8.29 35.85
N THR A 303 -9.63 7.54 36.51
CA THR A 303 -9.35 7.71 37.92
C THR A 303 -8.72 9.07 38.12
N SER A 304 -9.56 10.07 38.43
CA SER A 304 -9.14 11.31 39.04
C SER A 304 -8.66 11.01 40.47
N ARG A 305 -7.35 10.83 40.63
CA ARG A 305 -6.69 10.87 41.94
C ARG A 305 -6.01 12.22 42.13
N ARG A 306 -6.69 13.14 42.82
CA ARG A 306 -6.03 14.20 43.57
C ARG A 306 -5.52 13.61 44.89
N SER A 307 -4.21 13.45 45.02
CA SER A 307 -3.40 14.01 46.12
C SER A 307 -2.00 13.38 46.16
N GLY A 308 -0.99 14.24 46.02
CA GLY A 308 0.26 14.22 46.79
C GLY A 308 1.12 12.95 46.76
N ALA A 309 2.15 12.95 45.91
CA ALA A 309 3.55 12.75 46.31
C ALA A 309 4.42 12.71 45.04
N ASN A 310 5.56 13.40 45.08
CA ASN A 310 6.59 13.37 44.06
C ASN A 310 7.00 11.93 43.73
N SER A 311 6.71 11.48 42.52
CA SER A 311 7.39 10.36 41.89
C SER A 311 7.42 10.65 40.41
N THR A 312 8.60 11.00 39.92
CA THR A 312 8.90 11.19 38.51
C THR A 312 8.80 9.82 37.85
N VAL A 313 7.64 9.51 37.27
CA VAL A 313 7.47 8.37 36.38
C VAL A 313 7.82 8.86 34.98
N THR A 314 9.02 8.51 34.52
CA THR A 314 9.36 8.54 33.10
C THR A 314 8.52 7.47 32.40
N VAL A 315 7.46 7.90 31.73
CA VAL A 315 6.77 7.10 30.72
C VAL A 315 7.64 7.18 29.47
N GLU A 316 8.38 6.11 29.16
CA GLU A 316 8.90 5.92 27.81
C GLU A 316 7.71 5.71 26.88
N LEU A 317 7.32 6.77 26.18
CA LEU A 317 6.47 6.66 25.00
C LEU A 317 7.29 5.95 23.93
N ASN A 318 6.80 4.80 23.45
CA ASN A 318 7.40 4.12 22.31
C ASN A 318 7.30 5.04 21.09
N SER A 319 8.43 5.62 20.69
CA SER A 319 8.57 6.63 19.62
C SER A 319 8.39 6.05 18.21
N SER A 320 8.04 4.77 18.07
CA SER A 320 8.08 4.04 16.79
C SER A 320 7.01 4.46 15.78
N LEU A 321 6.08 5.34 16.16
CA LEU A 321 5.08 5.95 15.25
C LEU A 321 5.44 7.39 14.81
N LEU A 322 6.67 7.82 15.12
CA LEU A 322 7.17 9.15 14.82
C LEU A 322 7.92 9.13 13.48
N ILE A 323 7.23 9.55 12.41
CA ILE A 323 7.81 9.92 11.12
C ILE A 323 8.36 8.72 10.34
N CYS A 324 7.46 7.85 9.86
CA CYS A 324 7.74 7.08 8.65
C CYS A 324 7.54 8.03 7.45
N MET A 325 8.34 7.87 6.39
CA MET A 325 8.10 8.42 5.04
C MET A 325 8.74 9.78 4.72
N PHE A 326 10.08 9.80 4.71
CA PHE A 326 10.82 10.51 3.66
C PHE A 326 11.27 9.49 2.61
N ALA A 327 10.48 9.29 1.56
CA ALA A 327 11.04 8.76 0.31
C ALA A 327 11.79 9.90 -0.38
N LEU A 328 13.07 9.66 -0.65
CA LEU A 328 14.04 10.57 -1.23
C LEU A 328 13.52 11.28 -2.49
N PHE A 329 13.43 12.61 -2.39
CA PHE A 329 13.66 13.50 -3.52
C PHE A 329 15.10 13.33 -3.99
N SER A 330 15.38 12.48 -4.98
CA SER A 330 16.43 12.69 -6.00
C SER A 330 16.55 11.49 -6.95
N GLY A 331 15.89 11.59 -8.10
CA GLY A 331 16.05 10.70 -9.24
C GLY A 331 16.11 11.48 -10.55
N ILE A 332 16.73 12.67 -10.53
CA ILE A 332 17.16 13.39 -11.74
C ILE A 332 18.67 13.42 -11.68
N TRP A 333 19.31 12.42 -12.27
CA TRP A 333 20.67 12.56 -12.76
C TRP A 333 20.65 12.42 -14.28
N LEU A 334 20.83 13.56 -14.92
CA LEU A 334 21.22 13.70 -16.31
C LEU A 334 22.59 13.03 -16.49
N PHE A 335 22.74 12.19 -17.51
CA PHE A 335 24.01 12.06 -18.20
C PHE A 335 23.79 12.11 -19.71
N SER A 336 24.37 13.17 -20.28
CA SER A 336 24.95 13.17 -21.63
C SER A 336 26.05 12.12 -21.75
#